data_AF-A0A3L6DKZ9-F1
#
_entry.id   AF-A0A3L6DKZ9-F1
#
_cell.length_a   1.000
_cell.length_b   1.000
_cell.length_c   1.000
_cell.angle_alpha   90.00
_cell.angle_beta   90.00
_cell.angle_gamma   90.00
#
_symmetry.space_group_name_H-M   'P 1'
#
loop_
_entity.id
_entity.type
_entity.pdbx_description
1 polymer ?
#
loop_
_entity_poly.entity_id
_entity_poly.type
_entity_poly.pdbx_seq_one_letter_code
_entity_poly.pdbx_strand_id
1 'polypeptide(L)'
;MIWVRSFNPFKIEISVKDLQNILSINLDMTLKCFDMAVWLLANKESRRPKGEIIKNRKHYMDMRFWRMIGFGKLPKYHEDPTTEELTKTLDCWPSMNYYITACKYVLMPWKFNGCYVLFVIDHGKKHVTFIDFAPIQDWCKHMPYKRLNTSYLILQAMAMWENDSPMKFVTDAKILRRNFIIELLSYEENSCRYAIPANIQQRVNNIVKKDYISVQGVNIFTYD
;
A
#
# COMPACT_ATOMS: atom_id res chain seq x y z
N MET A 1 -9.24 -17.06 12.35
CA MET A 1 -9.61 -15.83 13.10
C MET A 1 -9.14 -14.61 12.32
N ILE A 2 -10.01 -13.60 12.17
CA ILE A 2 -9.71 -12.33 11.51
C ILE A 2 -9.25 -11.31 12.55
N TRP A 3 -8.14 -10.62 12.28
CA TRP A 3 -7.54 -9.64 13.19
C TRP A 3 -7.53 -8.22 12.61
N VAL A 4 -7.61 -8.07 11.28
CA VAL A 4 -7.75 -6.77 10.64
C VAL A 4 -8.91 -6.82 9.63
N ARG A 5 -9.76 -5.81 9.66
CA ARG A 5 -10.86 -5.67 8.70
C ARG A 5 -11.11 -4.21 8.33
N SER A 6 -11.13 -3.93 7.02
CA SER A 6 -11.65 -2.69 6.45
C SER A 6 -13.14 -2.83 6.13
N PHE A 7 -13.87 -1.72 6.04
CA PHE A 7 -15.29 -1.71 5.69
C PHE A 7 -15.58 -0.98 4.39
N ASN A 8 -15.07 0.24 4.26
CA ASN A 8 -15.28 1.09 3.09
C ASN A 8 -13.93 1.34 2.42
N PRO A 9 -13.80 1.32 1.08
CA PRO A 9 -14.85 1.09 0.09
C PRO A 9 -15.07 -0.40 -0.15
N PHE A 10 -14.13 -1.22 0.32
CA PHE A 10 -14.14 -2.65 0.17
C PHE A 10 -13.81 -3.31 1.50
N LYS A 11 -14.53 -4.40 1.77
CA LYS A 11 -14.28 -5.27 2.90
C LYS A 11 -13.07 -6.15 2.60
N ILE A 12 -11.94 -5.83 3.22
CA ILE A 12 -10.72 -6.63 3.17
C ILE A 12 -10.52 -7.24 4.55
N GLU A 13 -10.36 -8.55 4.63
CA GLU A 13 -10.16 -9.27 5.88
C GLU A 13 -8.78 -9.91 5.91
N ILE A 14 -7.99 -9.59 6.93
CA ILE A 14 -6.66 -10.15 7.19
C ILE A 14 -6.77 -11.07 8.40
N SER A 15 -6.46 -12.34 8.17
CA SER A 15 -6.42 -13.37 9.19
C SER A 15 -5.09 -13.40 9.92
N VAL A 16 -5.05 -14.09 11.06
CA VAL A 16 -3.79 -14.39 11.77
C VAL A 16 -2.76 -15.06 10.85
N LYS A 17 -3.21 -15.96 9.97
CA LYS A 17 -2.31 -16.65 9.04
C LYS A 17 -1.70 -15.70 8.02
N ASP A 18 -2.46 -14.70 7.58
CA ASP A 18 -1.96 -13.67 6.67
C ASP A 18 -0.91 -12.78 7.35
N LEU A 19 -1.14 -12.41 8.61
CA LEU A 19 -0.16 -11.68 9.42
C LEU A 19 1.14 -12.49 9.62
N GLN A 20 1.02 -13.80 9.88
CA GLN A 20 2.18 -14.68 9.95
C GLN A 20 2.94 -14.74 8.62
N ASN A 21 2.22 -14.82 7.49
CA ASN A 21 2.83 -14.83 6.16
C ASN A 21 3.54 -13.51 5.82
N ILE A 22 3.02 -12.37 6.30
CA ILE A 22 3.69 -11.07 6.16
C ILE A 22 5.06 -11.10 6.84
N LEU A 23 5.17 -11.67 8.05
CA LEU A 23 6.46 -11.76 8.77
C LEU A 23 7.50 -12.67 8.10
N SER A 24 7.05 -13.63 7.30
CA SER A 24 7.91 -14.60 6.63
C SER A 24 8.67 -13.96 5.47
N ILE A 25 9.97 -13.73 5.64
CA ILE A 25 10.84 -13.08 4.64
C ILE A 25 10.96 -13.85 3.31
N ASN A 26 10.62 -15.14 3.32
CA ASN A 26 10.63 -16.02 2.16
C ASN A 26 9.28 -16.10 1.44
N LEU A 27 8.29 -15.30 1.85
CA LEU A 27 6.98 -15.20 1.18
C LEU A 27 6.77 -13.80 0.65
N ASP A 28 6.20 -13.70 -0.55
CA ASP A 28 5.69 -12.44 -1.09
C ASP A 28 4.42 -12.01 -0.35
N MET A 29 4.14 -10.71 -0.36
CA MET A 29 2.89 -10.18 0.15
C MET A 29 1.72 -10.70 -0.69
N THR A 30 0.66 -11.16 -0.03
CA THR A 30 -0.57 -11.55 -0.73
C THR A 30 -1.28 -10.32 -1.30
N LEU A 31 -2.03 -10.49 -2.39
CA LEU A 31 -2.76 -9.37 -3.02
C LEU A 31 -3.71 -8.66 -2.05
N LYS A 32 -4.41 -9.39 -1.17
CA LYS A 32 -5.28 -8.77 -0.17
C LYS A 32 -4.53 -7.97 0.89
N CYS A 33 -3.33 -8.41 1.30
CA CYS A 33 -2.49 -7.63 2.21
C CYS A 33 -2.00 -6.35 1.53
N PHE A 34 -1.69 -6.43 0.23
CA PHE A 34 -1.31 -5.26 -0.55
C PHE A 34 -2.46 -4.27 -0.68
N ASP A 35 -3.66 -4.74 -1.03
CA ASP A 35 -4.85 -3.88 -1.14
C ASP A 35 -5.18 -3.22 0.22
N MET A 36 -5.00 -3.93 1.34
CA MET A 36 -5.13 -3.36 2.68
C MET A 36 -4.08 -2.27 2.95
N ALA A 37 -2.84 -2.44 2.49
CA ALA A 37 -1.80 -1.43 2.62
C ALA A 37 -2.12 -0.16 1.82
N VAL A 38 -2.61 -0.33 0.59
CA VAL A 38 -3.09 0.79 -0.24
C VAL A 38 -4.25 1.52 0.43
N TRP A 39 -5.19 0.77 1.02
CA TRP A 39 -6.27 1.35 1.80
C TRP A 39 -5.76 2.18 2.98
N LEU A 40 -4.78 1.69 3.75
CA LEU A 40 -4.14 2.45 4.83
C LEU A 40 -3.53 3.75 4.31
N LEU A 41 -2.80 3.70 3.18
CA LEU A 41 -2.17 4.87 2.56
C LEU A 41 -3.19 5.93 2.17
N ALA A 42 -4.26 5.52 1.50
CA ALA A 42 -5.31 6.43 1.07
C ALA A 42 -6.01 7.12 2.25
N ASN A 43 -6.27 6.39 3.35
CA ASN A 43 -6.86 6.97 4.55
C ASN A 43 -5.88 7.85 5.35
N LYS A 44 -4.57 7.60 5.26
CA LYS A 44 -3.57 8.52 5.83
C LYS A 44 -3.51 9.83 5.03
N GLU A 45 -3.56 9.74 3.71
CA GLU A 45 -3.57 10.93 2.84
C GLU A 45 -4.80 11.81 3.12
N SER A 46 -5.96 11.22 3.39
CA SER A 46 -7.20 11.97 3.71
C SER A 46 -7.11 12.80 4.98
N ARG A 47 -6.24 12.41 5.92
CA ARG A 47 -6.03 13.08 7.20
C ARG A 47 -4.96 14.18 7.15
N ARG A 48 -4.29 14.40 6.01
CA ARG A 48 -3.31 15.49 5.85
C ARG A 48 -3.98 16.88 5.95
N PRO A 49 -3.26 17.95 6.31
CA PRO A 49 -3.83 19.30 6.35
C PRO A 49 -4.40 19.75 4.99
N LYS A 50 -5.60 20.34 4.99
CA LYS A 50 -6.34 20.70 3.76
C LYS A 50 -5.54 21.57 2.77
N GLY A 51 -4.64 22.43 3.25
CA GLY A 51 -3.81 23.30 2.41
C GLY A 51 -2.79 22.56 1.53
N GLU A 52 -2.30 21.40 2.00
CA GLU A 52 -1.33 20.56 1.27
C GLU A 52 -2.03 19.58 0.32
N ILE A 53 -3.22 19.09 0.71
CA ILE A 53 -4.02 18.13 -0.07
C ILE A 53 -4.40 18.69 -1.45
N ILE A 54 -4.78 19.98 -1.54
CA ILE A 54 -5.41 20.50 -2.77
C ILE A 54 -4.44 20.56 -3.95
N LYS A 55 -3.16 20.90 -3.72
CA LYS A 55 -2.19 21.09 -4.82
C LYS A 55 -1.50 19.80 -5.28
N ASN A 56 -1.38 18.80 -4.42
CA ASN A 56 -0.61 17.58 -4.71
C ASN A 56 -1.42 16.29 -4.44
N ARG A 57 -2.76 16.34 -4.53
CA ARG A 57 -3.63 15.19 -4.27
C ARG A 57 -3.20 13.96 -5.07
N LYS A 58 -3.08 12.82 -4.38
CA LYS A 58 -2.78 11.51 -4.96
C LYS A 58 -4.04 10.64 -4.93
N HIS A 59 -4.37 10.00 -6.03
CA HIS A 59 -5.30 8.87 -6.06
C HIS A 59 -4.48 7.58 -6.01
N TYR A 60 -4.74 6.75 -5.00
CA TYR A 60 -4.08 5.46 -4.83
C TYR A 60 -4.96 4.37 -5.46
N MET A 61 -4.51 3.69 -6.52
CA MET A 61 -5.21 2.51 -7.03
C MET A 61 -4.73 1.28 -6.26
N ASP A 62 -5.62 0.31 -6.04
CA ASP A 62 -5.24 -1.02 -5.56
C ASP A 62 -5.19 -2.03 -6.72
N MET A 63 -4.96 -3.31 -6.41
CA MET A 63 -4.78 -4.33 -7.45
C MET A 63 -6.09 -4.79 -8.11
N ARG A 64 -7.26 -4.25 -7.74
CA ARG A 64 -8.56 -4.67 -8.32
C ARG A 64 -8.63 -4.36 -9.81
N PHE A 65 -8.20 -3.18 -10.22
CA PHE A 65 -8.17 -2.80 -11.64
C PHE A 65 -7.29 -3.75 -12.45
N TRP A 66 -6.06 -4.02 -11.98
CA TRP A 66 -5.15 -4.99 -12.61
C TRP A 66 -5.76 -6.39 -12.73
N ARG A 67 -6.44 -6.88 -11.68
CA ARG A 67 -7.13 -8.19 -11.70
C ARG A 67 -8.27 -8.21 -12.72
N MET A 68 -9.02 -7.11 -12.80
CA MET A 68 -10.21 -6.96 -13.63
C MET A 68 -9.88 -7.00 -15.12
N ILE A 69 -8.89 -6.23 -15.56
CA ILE A 69 -8.49 -6.18 -16.98
C ILE A 69 -7.78 -7.47 -17.46
N GLY A 70 -7.66 -8.49 -16.61
CA GLY A 70 -7.09 -9.78 -16.98
C GLY A 70 -5.66 -9.72 -17.51
N PHE A 71 -4.86 -8.72 -17.12
CA PHE A 71 -3.54 -8.53 -17.70
C PHE A 71 -2.66 -9.79 -17.54
N GLY A 72 -2.07 -10.25 -18.64
CA GLY A 72 -1.28 -11.49 -18.70
C GLY A 72 -2.11 -12.75 -18.95
N LYS A 73 -3.45 -12.67 -19.02
CA LYS A 73 -4.29 -13.77 -19.51
C LYS A 73 -4.35 -13.78 -21.05
N LEU A 74 -4.53 -14.96 -21.63
CA LEU A 74 -4.80 -15.08 -23.06
C LEU A 74 -6.16 -14.44 -23.40
N PRO A 75 -6.32 -13.76 -24.56
CA PRO A 75 -7.54 -13.06 -24.98
C PRO A 75 -8.85 -13.85 -24.75
N LYS A 76 -8.82 -15.17 -24.96
CA LYS A 76 -9.97 -16.06 -24.74
C LYS A 76 -10.47 -16.19 -23.29
N TYR A 77 -9.72 -15.67 -22.32
CA TYR A 77 -10.08 -15.63 -20.89
C TYR A 77 -10.27 -14.18 -20.39
N HIS A 78 -10.33 -13.22 -21.31
CA HIS A 78 -10.74 -11.87 -20.99
C HIS A 78 -12.26 -11.83 -21.01
N GLU A 79 -12.83 -11.39 -19.90
CA GLU A 79 -14.20 -10.93 -19.82
C GLU A 79 -14.12 -9.42 -19.75
N ASP A 80 -14.82 -8.73 -20.64
CA ASP A 80 -14.85 -7.28 -20.63
C ASP A 80 -15.55 -6.82 -19.36
N PRO A 81 -14.93 -5.97 -18.53
CA PRO A 81 -15.57 -5.49 -17.32
C PRO A 81 -16.78 -4.62 -17.67
N THR A 82 -17.81 -4.73 -16.85
CA THR A 82 -18.95 -3.83 -16.97
C THR A 82 -18.54 -2.39 -16.61
N THR A 83 -19.27 -1.40 -17.12
CA THR A 83 -19.06 0.02 -16.76
C THR A 83 -19.13 0.24 -15.25
N GLU A 84 -20.01 -0.48 -14.54
CA GLU A 84 -20.16 -0.38 -13.09
C GLU A 84 -18.92 -0.91 -12.35
N GLU A 85 -18.39 -2.06 -12.76
CA GLU A 85 -17.17 -2.62 -12.17
C GLU A 85 -15.97 -1.70 -12.39
N LEU A 86 -15.81 -1.19 -13.61
CA LEU A 86 -14.74 -0.26 -13.94
C LEU A 86 -14.84 1.00 -13.08
N THR A 87 -16.04 1.58 -12.95
CA THR A 87 -16.28 2.79 -12.14
C THR A 87 -15.88 2.56 -10.68
N LYS A 88 -16.23 1.43 -10.08
CA LYS A 88 -15.84 1.07 -8.69
C LYS A 88 -14.33 0.97 -8.47
N THR A 89 -13.52 0.81 -9.51
CA THR A 89 -12.05 0.83 -9.40
C THR A 89 -11.47 2.24 -9.47
N LEU A 90 -12.19 3.18 -10.07
CA LEU A 90 -11.77 4.57 -10.28
C LEU A 90 -12.37 5.53 -9.23
N ASP A 91 -13.39 5.09 -8.51
CA ASP A 91 -14.02 5.83 -7.42
C ASP A 91 -13.02 6.24 -6.35
N CYS A 92 -13.23 7.42 -5.75
CA CYS A 92 -12.40 7.87 -4.64
C CYS A 92 -12.53 6.93 -3.43
N TRP A 93 -11.46 6.90 -2.61
CA TRP A 93 -11.54 6.22 -1.33
C TRP A 93 -12.60 6.90 -0.43
N PRO A 94 -13.33 6.14 0.39
CA PRO A 94 -14.36 6.66 1.25
C PRO A 94 -13.78 7.56 2.32
N SER A 95 -14.64 8.43 2.84
CA SER A 95 -14.24 9.59 3.63
C SER A 95 -13.50 10.66 2.82
N MET A 96 -13.30 10.44 1.51
CA MET A 96 -12.83 11.46 0.57
C MET A 96 -13.92 11.79 -0.44
N ASN A 97 -13.91 13.02 -0.91
CA ASN A 97 -14.79 13.48 -1.98
C ASN A 97 -13.92 14.14 -3.05
N TYR A 98 -13.58 13.39 -4.10
CA TYR A 98 -12.86 13.90 -5.26
C TYR A 98 -13.03 13.02 -6.49
N TYR A 99 -12.80 13.62 -7.65
CA TYR A 99 -12.66 12.90 -8.91
C TYR A 99 -11.20 12.54 -9.17
N ILE A 100 -10.95 11.33 -9.69
CA ILE A 100 -9.60 10.91 -10.08
C ILE A 100 -8.94 11.90 -11.04
N THR A 101 -9.72 12.52 -11.93
CA THR A 101 -9.27 13.56 -12.87
C THR A 101 -8.82 14.86 -12.20
N ALA A 102 -9.27 15.13 -10.98
CA ALA A 102 -8.84 16.28 -10.18
C ALA A 102 -7.59 16.00 -9.34
N CYS A 103 -7.11 14.75 -9.31
CA CYS A 103 -5.86 14.42 -8.63
C CYS A 103 -4.67 14.88 -9.47
N LYS A 104 -3.57 15.27 -8.82
CA LYS A 104 -2.32 15.53 -9.51
C LYS A 104 -1.66 14.22 -9.94
N TYR A 105 -1.72 13.22 -9.06
CA TYR A 105 -1.10 11.92 -9.28
C TYR A 105 -2.14 10.81 -9.22
N VAL A 106 -2.03 9.84 -10.12
CA VAL A 106 -2.66 8.52 -10.00
C VAL A 106 -1.56 7.48 -9.85
N LEU A 107 -1.54 6.80 -8.71
CA LEU A 107 -0.55 5.78 -8.36
C LEU A 107 -1.16 4.41 -8.64
N MET A 108 -0.72 3.76 -9.71
CA MET A 108 -1.30 2.54 -10.24
C MET A 108 -0.34 1.34 -10.15
N PRO A 109 -0.47 0.49 -9.12
CA PRO A 109 0.39 -0.68 -8.93
C PRO A 109 -0.05 -1.84 -9.82
N TRP A 110 0.93 -2.57 -10.35
CA TRP A 110 0.73 -3.72 -11.22
C TRP A 110 1.61 -4.89 -10.75
N LYS A 111 1.19 -6.11 -11.07
CA LYS A 111 1.96 -7.32 -10.78
C LYS A 111 2.29 -8.04 -12.07
N PHE A 112 3.58 -8.27 -12.30
CA PHE A 112 4.09 -8.93 -13.49
C PHE A 112 5.22 -9.90 -13.10
N ASN A 113 5.15 -11.16 -13.57
CA ASN A 113 6.15 -12.20 -13.30
C ASN A 113 6.54 -12.34 -11.81
N GLY A 114 5.56 -12.20 -10.92
CA GLY A 114 5.74 -12.31 -9.47
C GLY A 114 6.33 -11.06 -8.80
N CYS A 115 6.63 -10.00 -9.54
CA CYS A 115 7.13 -8.73 -9.01
C CYS A 115 6.08 -7.62 -9.16
N TYR A 116 6.18 -6.61 -8.29
CA TYR A 116 5.32 -5.43 -8.34
C TYR A 116 6.04 -4.27 -9.02
N VAL A 117 5.29 -3.55 -9.85
CA VAL A 117 5.72 -2.31 -10.52
C VAL A 117 4.67 -1.22 -10.24
N LEU A 118 5.05 0.04 -10.42
CA LEU A 118 4.16 1.18 -10.23
C LEU A 118 4.20 2.11 -11.43
N PHE A 119 3.03 2.41 -11.96
CA PHE A 119 2.81 3.53 -12.87
C PHE A 119 2.38 4.74 -12.06
N VAL A 120 3.04 5.87 -12.28
CA VAL A 120 2.62 7.15 -11.72
C VAL A 120 2.21 8.07 -12.86
N ILE A 121 0.91 8.32 -12.96
CA ILE A 121 0.35 9.26 -13.93
C ILE A 121 0.36 10.64 -13.28
N ASP A 122 1.17 11.55 -13.81
CA ASP A 122 1.20 12.96 -13.44
C ASP A 122 0.30 13.74 -14.39
N HIS A 123 -0.90 14.13 -13.92
CA HIS A 123 -1.84 14.92 -14.69
C HIS A 123 -1.33 16.34 -14.98
N GLY A 124 -0.50 16.90 -14.10
CA GLY A 124 0.05 18.24 -14.27
C GLY A 124 1.09 18.29 -15.39
N LYS A 125 2.00 17.31 -15.41
CA LYS A 125 3.06 17.19 -16.44
C LYS A 125 2.62 16.42 -17.68
N LYS A 126 1.46 15.76 -17.66
CA LYS A 126 1.00 14.82 -18.69
C LYS A 126 2.04 13.73 -18.98
N HIS A 127 2.66 13.21 -17.93
CA HIS A 127 3.73 12.22 -17.99
C HIS A 127 3.34 10.96 -17.21
N VAL A 128 3.80 9.80 -17.67
CA VAL A 128 3.68 8.54 -16.94
C VAL A 128 5.07 8.06 -16.56
N THR A 129 5.34 8.01 -15.25
CA THR A 129 6.58 7.44 -14.73
C THR A 129 6.38 5.96 -14.42
N PHE A 130 7.30 5.12 -14.89
CA PHE A 130 7.31 3.69 -14.61
C PHE A 130 8.40 3.36 -13.59
N ILE A 131 8.02 2.76 -12.46
CA ILE A 131 8.92 2.34 -11.40
C ILE A 131 8.92 0.81 -11.34
N ASP A 132 10.08 0.24 -11.63
CA ASP A 132 10.33 -1.20 -11.54
C ASP A 132 11.58 -1.47 -10.69
N PHE A 133 11.38 -2.21 -9.61
CA PHE A 133 12.46 -2.68 -8.73
C PHE A 133 12.96 -4.08 -9.12
N ALA A 134 12.41 -4.74 -10.14
CA ALA A 134 12.85 -6.06 -10.59
C ALA A 134 14.28 -6.04 -11.17
N PRO A 135 14.70 -5.06 -12.00
CA PRO A 135 16.09 -4.94 -12.42
C PRO A 135 17.02 -4.76 -11.21
N ILE A 136 18.24 -5.30 -11.28
CA ILE A 136 19.26 -5.13 -10.24
C ILE A 136 19.75 -3.68 -10.27
N GLN A 137 19.08 -2.80 -9.52
CA GLN A 137 19.63 -1.49 -9.16
C GLN A 137 20.72 -1.68 -8.10
N ASP A 138 21.82 -0.93 -8.22
CA ASP A 138 23.04 -1.12 -7.41
C ASP A 138 22.79 -1.06 -5.91
N TRP A 139 21.99 -0.09 -5.45
CA TRP A 139 21.66 0.11 -4.04
C TRP A 139 20.79 -1.02 -3.44
N CYS A 140 20.13 -1.81 -4.29
CA CYS A 140 19.29 -2.95 -3.89
C CYS A 140 20.04 -4.30 -3.93
N LYS A 141 21.30 -4.34 -4.38
CA LYS A 141 22.05 -5.59 -4.59
C LYS A 141 22.14 -6.46 -3.34
N HIS A 142 22.16 -5.84 -2.16
CA HIS A 142 22.29 -6.53 -0.88
C HIS A 142 20.95 -6.92 -0.24
N MET A 143 19.81 -6.60 -0.87
CA MET A 143 18.50 -6.94 -0.30
C MET A 143 18.21 -8.44 -0.48
N PRO A 144 18.17 -9.25 0.59
CA PRO A 144 17.86 -10.67 0.48
C PRO A 144 16.41 -10.83 -0.01
N TYR A 145 16.19 -11.84 -0.86
CA TYR A 145 14.87 -12.15 -1.40
C TYR A 145 14.19 -10.95 -2.07
N LYS A 146 14.94 -10.04 -2.73
CA LYS A 146 14.44 -8.80 -3.33
C LYS A 146 13.11 -8.96 -4.09
N ARG A 147 12.99 -10.01 -4.92
CA ARG A 147 11.77 -10.29 -5.70
C ARG A 147 10.51 -10.46 -4.83
N LEU A 148 10.66 -10.99 -3.62
CA LEU A 148 9.59 -11.18 -2.64
C LEU A 148 9.28 -9.92 -1.82
N ASN A 149 10.07 -8.85 -2.00
CA ASN A 149 9.91 -7.59 -1.28
C ASN A 149 9.54 -6.41 -2.18
N THR A 150 9.39 -6.62 -3.50
CA THR A 150 9.01 -5.54 -4.43
C THR A 150 7.68 -4.90 -4.07
N SER A 151 6.74 -5.66 -3.51
CA SER A 151 5.46 -5.15 -2.99
C SER A 151 5.67 -4.06 -1.93
N TYR A 152 6.56 -4.29 -0.96
CA TYR A 152 6.87 -3.31 0.09
C TYR A 152 7.62 -2.09 -0.45
N LEU A 153 8.51 -2.26 -1.44
CA LEU A 153 9.19 -1.14 -2.10
C LEU A 153 8.21 -0.27 -2.89
N ILE A 154 7.25 -0.87 -3.60
CA ILE A 154 6.18 -0.15 -4.28
C ILE A 154 5.32 0.62 -3.28
N LEU A 155 4.92 0.01 -2.16
CA LEU A 155 4.14 0.71 -1.13
C LEU A 155 4.90 1.90 -0.53
N GLN A 156 6.21 1.76 -0.29
CA GLN A 156 7.08 2.87 0.12
C GLN A 156 7.12 3.97 -0.94
N ALA A 157 7.28 3.63 -2.23
CA ALA A 157 7.28 4.59 -3.31
C ALA A 157 5.94 5.34 -3.42
N MET A 158 4.82 4.63 -3.28
CA MET A 158 3.47 5.23 -3.29
C MET A 158 3.32 6.28 -2.18
N ALA A 159 3.84 6.00 -1.00
CA ALA A 159 3.78 6.94 0.12
C ALA A 159 4.70 8.15 -0.04
N MET A 160 5.95 7.93 -0.49
CA MET A 160 6.94 9.00 -0.66
C MET A 160 6.69 9.90 -1.86
N TRP A 161 5.85 9.48 -2.80
CA TRP A 161 5.78 10.14 -4.10
C TRP A 161 5.40 11.62 -4.01
N GLU A 162 6.36 12.54 -4.16
CA GLU A 162 6.13 13.99 -4.06
C GLU A 162 7.05 14.77 -5.01
N ASN A 163 6.52 15.23 -6.16
CA ASN A 163 7.18 16.20 -7.05
C ASN A 163 8.68 15.93 -7.33
N ASP A 164 9.04 14.69 -7.66
CA ASP A 164 10.42 14.22 -7.91
C ASP A 164 11.39 14.30 -6.73
N SER A 165 10.89 14.42 -5.50
CA SER A 165 11.72 14.39 -4.30
C SER A 165 12.48 13.06 -4.22
N PRO A 166 13.79 13.09 -3.86
CA PRO A 166 14.57 11.87 -3.68
C PRO A 166 13.92 10.93 -2.66
N MET A 167 13.66 9.69 -3.08
CA MET A 167 13.09 8.66 -2.22
C MET A 167 14.19 7.90 -1.48
N LYS A 168 14.06 7.78 -0.15
CA LYS A 168 14.95 6.97 0.70
C LYS A 168 14.22 5.71 1.14
N PHE A 169 14.61 4.56 0.59
CA PHE A 169 13.98 3.28 0.88
C PHE A 169 14.62 2.59 2.09
N VAL A 170 13.79 2.06 2.97
CA VAL A 170 14.21 1.03 3.92
C VAL A 170 14.34 -0.29 3.16
N THR A 171 15.51 -0.92 3.23
CA THR A 171 15.82 -2.17 2.51
C THR A 171 15.87 -3.39 3.42
N ASP A 172 15.84 -3.21 4.75
CA ASP A 172 15.73 -4.33 5.69
C ASP A 172 14.31 -4.90 5.65
N ALA A 173 14.18 -6.08 5.05
CA ALA A 173 12.90 -6.77 4.88
C ALA A 173 12.22 -7.11 6.22
N LYS A 174 12.98 -7.40 7.29
CA LYS A 174 12.41 -7.72 8.60
C LYS A 174 11.81 -6.47 9.23
N ILE A 175 12.52 -5.34 9.14
CA ILE A 175 12.03 -4.04 9.64
C ILE A 175 10.76 -3.65 8.87
N LEU A 176 10.78 -3.71 7.53
CA LEU A 176 9.61 -3.40 6.71
C LEU A 176 8.38 -4.21 7.10
N ARG A 177 8.51 -5.54 7.18
CA ARG A 177 7.41 -6.44 7.48
C ARG A 177 6.88 -6.25 8.90
N ARG A 178 7.77 -6.04 9.87
CA ARG A 178 7.41 -5.74 11.26
C ARG A 178 6.60 -4.45 11.33
N ASN A 179 7.10 -3.37 10.73
CA ASN A 179 6.44 -2.06 10.76
C ASN A 179 5.05 -2.14 10.12
N PHE A 180 4.90 -2.93 9.05
CA PHE A 180 3.63 -3.08 8.34
C PHE A 180 2.56 -3.70 9.25
N ILE A 181 2.93 -4.73 10.00
CA ILE A 181 2.02 -5.39 10.93
C ILE A 181 1.67 -4.49 12.11
N ILE A 182 2.66 -3.78 12.67
CA ILE A 182 2.42 -2.83 13.76
C ILE A 182 1.40 -1.79 13.30
N GLU A 183 1.59 -1.24 12.11
CA GLU A 183 0.69 -0.26 11.53
C GLU A 183 -0.73 -0.83 11.34
N LEU A 184 -0.85 -1.99 10.69
CA LEU A 184 -2.14 -2.67 10.49
C LEU A 184 -2.90 -2.94 11.81
N LEU A 185 -2.20 -3.43 12.84
CA LEU A 185 -2.83 -3.81 14.11
C LEU A 185 -3.16 -2.60 14.97
N SER A 186 -2.37 -1.53 14.86
CA SER A 186 -2.54 -0.30 15.64
C SER A 186 -3.54 0.68 15.00
N TYR A 187 -3.89 0.48 13.73
CA TYR A 187 -4.73 1.41 12.99
C TYR A 187 -6.10 1.59 13.63
N GLU A 188 -6.51 2.84 13.82
CA GLU A 188 -7.71 3.20 14.58
C GLU A 188 -9.00 2.69 13.92
N GLU A 189 -9.05 2.71 12.59
CA GLU A 189 -10.19 2.23 11.80
C GLU A 189 -10.16 0.70 11.60
N ASN A 190 -9.23 -0.02 12.23
CA ASN A 190 -9.29 -1.48 12.24
C ASN A 190 -10.50 -1.93 13.06
N SER A 191 -11.57 -2.31 12.38
CA SER A 191 -12.81 -2.76 12.99
C SER A 191 -12.69 -4.04 13.83
N CYS A 192 -11.64 -4.83 13.62
CA CYS A 192 -11.36 -6.03 14.40
C CYS A 192 -10.47 -5.75 15.62
N ARG A 193 -10.17 -4.48 15.96
CA ARG A 193 -9.30 -4.14 17.10
C ARG A 193 -9.73 -4.82 18.39
N TYR A 194 -11.04 -4.86 18.68
CA TYR A 194 -11.60 -5.53 19.87
C TYR A 194 -11.53 -7.05 19.83
N ALA A 195 -11.37 -7.66 18.65
CA ALA A 195 -11.22 -9.11 18.49
C ALA A 195 -9.76 -9.58 18.71
N ILE A 196 -8.81 -8.65 18.79
CA ILE A 196 -7.41 -8.96 19.10
C ILE A 196 -7.29 -9.20 20.61
N PRO A 197 -6.62 -10.28 21.08
CA PRO A 197 -6.43 -10.52 22.51
C PRO A 197 -5.77 -9.33 23.23
N ALA A 198 -6.26 -8.99 24.42
CA ALA A 198 -5.84 -7.78 25.16
C ALA A 198 -4.33 -7.71 25.43
N ASN A 199 -3.69 -8.85 25.74
CA ASN A 199 -2.24 -8.94 25.91
C ASN A 199 -1.46 -8.60 24.64
N ILE A 200 -1.99 -8.93 23.46
CA ILE A 200 -1.41 -8.58 22.16
C ILE A 200 -1.61 -7.10 21.87
N GLN A 201 -2.82 -6.56 22.09
CA GLN A 201 -3.07 -5.12 21.95
C GLN A 201 -2.12 -4.29 22.82
N GLN A 202 -1.91 -4.69 24.07
CA GLN A 202 -0.98 -4.02 24.99
C GLN A 202 0.45 -4.05 24.46
N ARG A 203 0.92 -5.19 23.93
CA ARG A 203 2.26 -5.31 23.33
C ARG A 203 2.41 -4.42 22.10
N VAL A 204 1.42 -4.41 21.19
CA VAL A 204 1.42 -3.53 20.01
C VAL A 204 1.47 -2.08 20.45
N ASN A 205 0.62 -1.65 21.40
CA ASN A 205 0.62 -0.29 21.91
C ASN A 205 1.96 0.11 22.56
N ASN A 206 2.60 -0.81 23.29
CA ASN A 206 3.91 -0.57 23.89
C ASN A 206 5.02 -0.43 22.84
N ILE A 207 4.97 -1.23 21.78
CA ILE A 207 5.90 -1.11 20.64
C ILE A 207 5.71 0.24 19.96
N VAL A 208 4.47 0.58 19.60
CA VAL A 208 4.11 1.85 18.97
C VAL A 208 4.62 3.03 19.81
N LYS A 209 4.33 3.04 21.12
CA LYS A 209 4.84 4.09 22.04
C LYS A 209 6.35 4.15 22.11
N LYS A 210 7.04 3.01 22.17
CA LYS A 210 8.51 2.96 22.18
C LYS A 210 9.09 3.46 20.88
N ASP A 211 8.51 3.10 19.74
CA ASP A 211 8.97 3.53 18.42
C ASP A 211 8.71 5.05 18.26
N TYR A 212 7.59 5.60 18.76
CA TYR A 212 7.36 7.05 18.86
C TYR A 212 8.38 7.78 19.77
N ILE A 213 8.86 7.14 20.84
CA ILE A 213 9.81 7.73 21.81
C ILE A 213 11.27 7.57 21.34
N SER A 214 11.59 6.49 20.61
CA SER A 214 12.95 6.13 20.20
C SER A 214 13.30 6.57 18.78
N VAL A 215 12.29 6.86 17.95
CA VAL A 215 12.54 7.36 16.61
C VAL A 215 11.43 8.33 16.20
N GLN A 216 11.84 9.53 15.78
CA GLN A 216 11.03 10.32 14.86
C GLN A 216 10.85 9.66 13.46
N GLY A 217 11.16 8.37 13.25
CA GLY A 217 11.36 7.90 11.86
C GLY A 217 11.41 6.40 11.57
N VAL A 218 10.71 5.52 12.31
CA VAL A 218 10.57 4.10 11.88
C VAL A 218 9.11 3.63 11.97
N ASN A 219 8.22 4.33 11.26
CA ASN A 219 7.05 3.70 10.65
C ASN A 219 7.36 3.50 9.15
N ILE A 220 6.63 2.63 8.45
CA ILE A 220 6.77 2.55 6.98
C ILE A 220 6.53 3.93 6.33
N PHE A 221 5.83 4.83 7.03
CA PHE A 221 5.35 6.10 6.52
C PHE A 221 5.48 7.30 7.49
N THR A 222 6.49 7.37 8.37
CA THR A 222 6.84 8.65 9.05
C THR A 222 8.17 9.14 8.50
N TYR A 223 8.11 10.25 7.75
CA TYR A 223 9.26 11.00 7.29
C TYR A 223 9.42 12.21 8.21
N ASP A 224 10.64 12.41 8.72
CA ASP A 224 11.16 13.76 8.93
C ASP A 224 11.71 14.27 7.58
#